data_AF-A0A560L291-F1
#
_entry.id   AF-A0A560L291-F1
#
_cell.length_a   1.000
_cell.length_b   1.000
_cell.length_c   1.000
_cell.angle_alpha   90.00
_cell.angle_beta   90.00
_cell.angle_gamma   90.00
#
_symmetry.space_group_name_H-M   'P 1'
#
loop_
_entity.id
_entity.type
_entity.pdbx_description
1 polymer ?
#
loop_
_entity_poly.entity_id
_entity_poly.type
_entity_poly.pdbx_seq_one_letter_code
_entity_poly.pdbx_strand_id
1 'polypeptide(L)'
;MWSNSLHALPETLLTQLGPWCRVDLDDNPLPERVLTNLATAINAPGYVGPRVFFSIGGEAGPSQPPPLHAVVADWVGGEPEVMTTWQGFAEQEGAQEYAIFLDRLRRTVNYGSAAFRQAVAEDLQQVATRPRLRELYFQQALGASASCEDRITLAWNHMQSARLTADVEDGAYDDRLDELLEQARVLFRLGVLDRIAREKVSSLRFVDEIEVYLAYQVKLRERLKLQLLAPNMDFFEVSHVTDDDLAVAETRVRHEEATQFDDYLATRWQPWETVLGRIEPEAHSAMQERLLKAMEEELPNRVQQRLIADGLTGDEAEIQLGALIRDQIAREIKGALTRQVRRDRGL
;
A
#
# COMPACT_ATOMS: atom_id res chain seq x y z
N MET A 1 27.93 1.15 -5.83
CA MET A 1 28.46 -0.06 -5.18
C MET A 1 27.26 -0.91 -4.79
N TRP A 2 26.49 -1.33 -5.78
CA TRP A 2 25.28 -2.10 -5.59
C TRP A 2 25.63 -3.56 -5.21
N SER A 3 24.91 -4.13 -4.23
CA SER A 3 25.03 -5.53 -3.78
C SER A 3 26.46 -5.91 -3.36
N ASN A 4 26.95 -5.33 -2.26
CA ASN A 4 28.25 -5.65 -1.66
C ASN A 4 28.09 -5.91 -0.15
N SER A 5 29.17 -6.32 0.52
CA SER A 5 29.20 -6.53 1.99
C SER A 5 29.87 -5.36 2.70
N LEU A 6 29.45 -4.12 2.40
CA LEU A 6 30.01 -2.93 3.06
C LEU A 6 29.41 -2.78 4.46
N HIS A 7 30.26 -2.75 5.49
CA HIS A 7 29.87 -2.51 6.89
C HIS A 7 30.23 -1.10 7.40
N ALA A 8 30.95 -0.32 6.60
CA ALA A 8 31.33 1.05 6.90
C ALA A 8 31.48 1.86 5.60
N LEU A 9 31.32 3.18 5.69
CA LEU A 9 31.51 4.10 4.58
C LEU A 9 32.73 4.99 4.85
N PRO A 10 33.47 5.41 3.80
CA PRO A 10 34.54 6.39 3.96
C PRO A 10 33.98 7.71 4.50
N GLU A 11 34.63 8.31 5.51
CA GLU A 11 34.23 9.63 6.04
C GLU A 11 34.24 10.73 4.97
N THR A 12 35.06 10.55 3.93
CA THR A 12 35.19 11.49 2.81
C THR A 12 34.13 11.33 1.73
N LEU A 13 33.24 10.33 1.83
CA LEU A 13 32.22 10.03 0.83
C LEU A 13 31.37 11.27 0.49
N LEU A 14 30.96 12.02 1.52
CA LEU A 14 30.07 13.16 1.39
C LEU A 14 30.77 14.47 0.99
N THR A 15 32.11 14.54 1.12
CA THR A 15 32.88 15.78 0.96
C THR A 15 33.76 15.78 -0.29
N GLN A 16 34.17 14.62 -0.80
CA GLN A 16 35.00 14.52 -2.00
C GLN A 16 34.22 14.44 -3.31
N LEU A 17 32.93 14.07 -3.24
CA LEU A 17 32.07 13.92 -4.40
C LEU A 17 31.17 15.15 -4.54
N GLY A 18 30.96 15.60 -5.78
CA GLY A 18 30.09 16.75 -6.08
C GLY A 18 28.61 16.36 -6.19
N PRO A 19 27.70 17.34 -6.32
CA PRO A 19 26.24 17.12 -6.31
C PRO A 19 25.71 16.37 -7.54
N TRP A 20 26.54 16.21 -8.57
CA TRP A 20 26.25 15.45 -9.78
C TRP A 20 26.63 13.98 -9.67
N CYS A 21 27.39 13.60 -8.64
CA CYS A 21 27.76 12.21 -8.40
C CYS A 21 26.58 11.47 -7.78
N ARG A 22 26.27 10.29 -8.34
CA ARG A 22 25.33 9.34 -7.77
C ARG A 22 26.12 8.18 -7.14
N VAL A 23 25.89 7.95 -5.86
CA VAL A 23 26.41 6.82 -5.09
C VAL A 23 25.24 5.92 -4.80
N ASP A 24 25.39 4.64 -5.12
CA ASP A 24 24.39 3.61 -4.86
C ASP A 24 24.96 2.63 -3.83
N LEU A 25 24.31 2.54 -2.68
CA LEU A 25 24.65 1.72 -1.52
C LEU A 25 23.54 0.71 -1.21
N ASP A 26 22.56 0.52 -2.11
CA ASP A 26 21.52 -0.49 -1.95
C ASP A 26 22.13 -1.90 -1.78
N ASP A 27 21.45 -2.74 -0.99
CA ASP A 27 21.86 -4.10 -0.65
C ASP A 27 23.26 -4.20 -0.01
N ASN A 28 23.53 -3.32 0.97
CA ASN A 28 24.71 -3.41 1.84
C ASN A 28 24.32 -3.50 3.32
N PRO A 29 24.98 -4.36 4.13
CA PRO A 29 24.70 -4.53 5.56
C PRO A 29 25.35 -3.41 6.39
N LEU A 30 24.94 -2.16 6.13
CA LEU A 30 25.39 -0.98 6.85
C LEU A 30 24.67 -0.86 8.19
N PRO A 31 25.38 -0.58 9.31
CA PRO A 31 24.74 -0.39 10.60
C PRO A 31 23.75 0.78 10.60
N GLU A 32 22.63 0.64 11.31
CA GLU A 32 21.58 1.68 11.44
C GLU A 32 22.17 3.05 11.81
N ARG A 33 23.13 3.10 12.76
CA ARG A 33 23.81 4.34 13.14
C ARG A 33 24.54 5.00 11.97
N VAL A 34 25.14 4.23 11.07
CA VAL A 34 25.84 4.75 9.88
C VAL A 34 24.81 5.34 8.91
N LEU A 35 23.69 4.64 8.68
CA LEU A 35 22.61 5.09 7.81
C LEU A 35 21.90 6.33 8.39
N THR A 36 21.67 6.38 9.70
CA THR A 36 21.09 7.54 10.40
C THR A 36 21.98 8.77 10.27
N ASN A 37 23.30 8.61 10.50
CA ASN A 37 24.26 9.70 10.36
C ASN A 37 24.36 10.19 8.91
N LEU A 38 24.35 9.24 7.96
CA LEU A 38 24.34 9.52 6.53
C LEU A 38 23.09 10.31 6.13
N ALA A 39 21.90 9.83 6.50
CA ALA A 39 20.61 10.47 6.24
C ALA A 39 20.53 11.89 6.86
N THR A 40 21.04 12.05 8.08
CA THR A 40 21.12 13.36 8.76
C THR A 40 22.03 14.32 7.99
N ALA A 41 23.19 13.86 7.53
CA ALA A 41 24.17 14.71 6.84
C ALA A 41 23.69 15.14 5.43
N ILE A 42 23.06 14.24 4.68
CA ILE A 42 22.59 14.52 3.30
C ILE A 42 21.32 15.37 3.25
N ASN A 43 20.48 15.30 4.30
CA ASN A 43 19.27 16.13 4.43
C ASN A 43 19.53 17.45 5.17
N ALA A 44 20.77 17.74 5.58
CA ALA A 44 21.12 18.99 6.24
C ALA A 44 20.96 20.21 5.31
N PRO A 45 20.49 21.36 5.84
CA PRO A 45 20.44 22.60 5.05
C PRO A 45 21.82 22.97 4.51
N GLY A 46 21.91 23.26 3.21
CA GLY A 46 23.17 23.64 2.56
C GLY A 46 24.06 22.47 2.12
N TYR A 47 23.58 21.23 2.17
CA TYR A 47 24.31 20.08 1.65
C TYR A 47 24.59 20.21 0.13
N VAL A 48 25.86 20.02 -0.26
CA VAL A 48 26.37 20.11 -1.65
C VAL A 48 27.14 18.86 -2.10
N GLY A 49 27.13 17.79 -1.31
CA GLY A 49 27.79 16.52 -1.62
C GLY A 49 27.01 15.64 -2.61
N PRO A 50 27.42 14.37 -2.82
CA PRO A 50 26.80 13.47 -3.78
C PRO A 50 25.35 13.09 -3.44
N ARG A 51 24.65 12.61 -4.45
CA ARG A 51 23.36 11.92 -4.30
C ARG A 51 23.61 10.48 -3.84
N VAL A 52 23.09 10.08 -2.69
CA VAL A 52 23.34 8.75 -2.12
C VAL A 52 22.02 7.96 -2.02
N PHE A 53 21.96 6.82 -2.68
CA PHE A 53 20.86 5.85 -2.61
C PHE A 53 21.27 4.74 -1.66
N PHE A 54 20.39 4.37 -0.75
CA PHE A 54 20.59 3.25 0.17
C PHE A 54 19.22 2.72 0.60
N SER A 55 19.21 1.46 0.97
CA SER A 55 18.07 0.77 1.57
C SER A 55 18.52 0.17 2.89
N ILE A 56 17.61 0.06 3.83
CA ILE A 56 17.90 -0.57 5.13
C ILE A 56 17.58 -2.08 5.02
N GLY A 57 18.32 -2.92 5.76
CA GLY A 57 18.15 -4.38 5.68
C GLY A 57 18.80 -5.06 4.46
N GLY A 58 19.96 -4.60 4.01
CA GLY A 58 20.72 -5.26 2.95
C GLY A 58 21.46 -6.52 3.41
N GLU A 59 20.79 -7.53 3.97
CA GLU A 59 21.40 -8.87 3.99
C GLU A 59 21.24 -9.53 2.62
N ALA A 60 22.36 -9.89 1.99
CA ALA A 60 22.34 -10.73 0.80
C ALA A 60 21.58 -12.02 1.15
N GLY A 61 20.38 -12.17 0.59
CA GLY A 61 19.53 -13.34 0.83
C GLY A 61 20.29 -14.64 0.56
N PRO A 62 19.87 -15.76 1.17
CA PRO A 62 20.55 -17.04 0.97
C PRO A 62 20.69 -17.37 -0.51
N SER A 63 21.84 -17.92 -0.91
CA SER A 63 22.17 -18.23 -2.31
C SER A 63 21.20 -19.19 -3.00
N GLN A 64 20.36 -19.87 -2.22
CA GLN A 64 19.17 -20.58 -2.69
C GLN A 64 18.00 -20.26 -1.76
N PRO A 65 16.85 -19.84 -2.30
CA PRO A 65 15.67 -19.58 -1.50
C PRO A 65 15.11 -20.90 -0.92
N PRO A 66 14.71 -20.92 0.36
CA PRO A 66 14.16 -22.10 1.00
C PRO A 66 12.88 -22.57 0.29
N PRO A 67 12.59 -23.88 0.26
CA PRO A 67 11.39 -24.39 -0.39
C PRO A 67 10.13 -23.93 0.36
N LEU A 68 9.06 -23.61 -0.40
CA LEU A 68 7.84 -22.98 0.12
C LEU A 68 7.24 -23.69 1.35
N HIS A 69 7.11 -25.01 1.30
CA HIS A 69 6.56 -25.80 2.40
C HIS A 69 7.39 -25.72 3.69
N ALA A 70 8.72 -25.57 3.58
CA ALA A 70 9.59 -25.44 4.74
C ALA A 70 9.45 -24.05 5.38
N VAL A 71 9.36 -23.00 4.55
CA VAL A 71 9.12 -21.64 5.05
C VAL A 71 7.76 -21.53 5.73
N VAL A 72 6.72 -22.12 5.14
CA VAL A 72 5.38 -22.15 5.75
C VAL A 72 5.40 -22.90 7.09
N ALA A 73 6.13 -24.01 7.18
CA ALA A 73 6.28 -24.74 8.43
C ALA A 73 6.90 -23.90 9.56
N ASP A 74 7.76 -22.93 9.23
CA ASP A 74 8.32 -21.99 10.21
C ASP A 74 7.28 -21.00 10.78
N TRP A 75 6.14 -20.82 10.10
CA TRP A 75 5.04 -19.96 10.53
C TRP A 75 3.93 -20.70 11.26
N VAL A 76 3.50 -21.85 10.73
CA VAL A 76 2.31 -22.58 11.22
C VAL A 76 2.63 -23.91 11.92
N GLY A 77 3.91 -24.30 11.93
CA GLY A 77 4.36 -25.60 12.41
C GLY A 77 4.51 -26.64 11.29
N GLY A 78 5.35 -27.64 11.54
CA GLY A 78 5.69 -28.70 10.57
C GLY A 78 4.69 -29.86 10.55
N GLU A 79 3.39 -29.60 10.58
CA GLU A 79 2.40 -30.67 10.45
C GLU A 79 2.49 -31.32 9.06
N PRO A 80 2.54 -32.67 8.96
CA PRO A 80 2.76 -33.35 7.68
C PRO A 80 1.74 -33.01 6.60
N GLU A 81 0.48 -32.77 6.98
CA GLU A 81 -0.60 -32.41 6.05
C GLU A 81 -0.37 -31.04 5.42
N VAL A 82 -0.07 -30.02 6.24
CA VAL A 82 0.28 -28.68 5.79
C VAL A 82 1.48 -28.73 4.85
N MET A 83 2.55 -29.43 5.25
CA MET A 83 3.76 -29.54 4.42
C MET A 83 3.45 -30.17 3.06
N THR A 84 2.62 -31.22 3.02
CA THR A 84 2.23 -31.89 1.77
C THR A 84 1.40 -30.96 0.88
N THR A 85 0.43 -30.25 1.44
CA THR A 85 -0.40 -29.28 0.72
C THR A 85 0.46 -28.20 0.07
N TRP A 86 1.35 -27.57 0.85
CA TRP A 86 2.21 -26.49 0.36
C TRP A 86 3.32 -26.97 -0.57
N GLN A 87 3.77 -28.22 -0.45
CA GLN A 87 4.65 -28.84 -1.43
C GLN A 87 3.97 -28.99 -2.79
N GLY A 88 2.66 -29.28 -2.81
CA GLY A 88 1.86 -29.30 -4.03
C GLY A 88 1.71 -27.93 -4.71
N PHE A 89 2.02 -26.83 -4.03
CA PHE A 89 1.97 -25.47 -4.59
C PHE A 89 3.32 -24.98 -5.11
N ALA A 90 4.41 -25.71 -4.88
CA ALA A 90 5.78 -25.24 -5.14
C ALA A 90 6.06 -24.98 -6.63
N GLU A 91 5.35 -25.63 -7.55
CA GLU A 91 5.51 -25.49 -9.01
C GLU A 91 4.61 -24.40 -9.62
N GLN A 92 3.81 -23.71 -8.82
CA GLN A 92 2.99 -22.59 -9.31
C GLN A 92 3.87 -21.35 -9.56
N GLU A 93 3.51 -20.54 -10.56
CA GLU A 93 4.20 -19.29 -10.85
C GLU A 93 4.17 -18.35 -9.62
N GLY A 94 5.32 -17.77 -9.27
CA GLY A 94 5.46 -16.88 -8.11
C GLY A 94 5.60 -17.58 -6.75
N ALA A 95 5.54 -18.92 -6.69
CA ALA A 95 5.63 -19.68 -5.43
C ALA A 95 6.99 -19.52 -4.73
N GLN A 96 8.08 -19.46 -5.50
CA GLN A 96 9.43 -19.27 -4.98
C GLN A 96 9.61 -17.87 -4.39
N GLU A 97 9.09 -16.86 -5.07
CA GLU A 97 9.09 -15.47 -4.63
C GLU A 97 8.25 -15.28 -3.37
N TYR A 98 7.12 -15.99 -3.27
CA TYR A 98 6.32 -16.03 -2.05
C TYR A 98 7.06 -16.71 -0.88
N ALA A 99 7.83 -17.77 -1.13
CA ALA A 99 8.69 -18.39 -0.11
C ALA A 99 9.77 -17.42 0.39
N ILE A 100 10.42 -16.68 -0.53
CA ILE A 100 11.38 -15.62 -0.18
C ILE A 100 10.71 -14.54 0.66
N PHE A 101 9.53 -14.09 0.23
CA PHE A 101 8.74 -13.08 0.94
C PHE A 101 8.44 -13.52 2.37
N LEU A 102 7.93 -14.74 2.58
CA LEU A 102 7.60 -15.26 3.91
C LEU A 102 8.84 -15.43 4.81
N ASP A 103 9.97 -15.87 4.24
CA ASP A 103 11.20 -16.01 5.02
C ASP A 103 11.75 -14.64 5.44
N ARG A 104 11.70 -13.65 4.54
CA ARG A 104 12.06 -12.26 4.88
C ARG A 104 11.08 -11.65 5.89
N LEU A 105 9.78 -11.90 5.76
CA LEU A 105 8.76 -11.38 6.69
C LEU A 105 9.04 -11.84 8.13
N ARG A 106 9.60 -13.04 8.29
CA ARG A 106 10.00 -13.60 9.58
C ARG A 106 11.19 -12.88 10.21
N ARG A 107 12.03 -12.25 9.40
CA ARG A 107 13.23 -11.54 9.86
C ARG A 107 12.94 -10.10 10.29
N THR A 108 11.74 -9.58 9.98
CA THR A 108 11.29 -8.26 10.45
C THR A 108 11.02 -8.25 11.97
N VAL A 109 11.08 -7.09 12.63
CA VAL A 109 10.72 -6.98 14.06
C VAL A 109 9.28 -7.41 14.35
N ASN A 110 8.41 -7.44 13.34
CA ASN A 110 7.02 -7.86 13.48
C ASN A 110 6.90 -9.32 13.88
N TYR A 111 7.87 -10.18 13.53
CA TYR A 111 7.88 -11.56 13.95
C TYR A 111 7.93 -11.72 15.48
N GLY A 112 8.44 -10.74 16.23
CA GLY A 112 8.40 -10.76 17.69
C GLY A 112 6.97 -10.75 18.28
N SER A 113 5.99 -10.19 17.54
CA SER A 113 4.60 -10.09 17.97
C SER A 113 3.85 -11.42 17.78
N ALA A 114 3.36 -12.02 18.87
CA ALA A 114 2.56 -13.23 18.82
C ALA A 114 1.26 -13.05 18.01
N ALA A 115 0.62 -11.88 18.14
CA ALA A 115 -0.57 -11.55 17.36
C ALA A 115 -0.28 -11.45 15.86
N PHE A 116 0.89 -10.93 15.49
CA PHE A 116 1.31 -10.86 14.09
C PHE A 116 1.59 -12.26 13.52
N ARG A 117 2.33 -13.11 14.25
CA ARG A 117 2.56 -14.50 13.83
C ARG A 117 1.25 -15.27 13.66
N GLN A 118 0.29 -15.07 14.56
CA GLN A 118 -1.03 -15.67 14.47
C GLN A 118 -1.80 -15.18 13.23
N ALA A 119 -1.77 -13.87 12.95
CA ALA A 119 -2.41 -13.31 11.75
C ALA A 119 -1.81 -13.87 10.45
N VAL A 120 -0.48 -14.01 10.38
CA VAL A 120 0.18 -14.66 9.23
C VAL A 120 -0.21 -16.13 9.12
N ALA A 121 -0.30 -16.85 10.25
CA ALA A 121 -0.71 -18.25 10.25
C ALA A 121 -2.16 -18.45 9.75
N GLU A 122 -3.09 -17.62 10.21
CA GLU A 122 -4.49 -17.61 9.74
C GLU A 122 -4.59 -17.26 8.25
N ASP A 123 -3.77 -16.32 7.79
CA ASP A 123 -3.71 -15.94 6.39
C ASP A 123 -3.19 -17.05 5.49
N LEU A 124 -2.16 -17.78 5.94
CA LEU A 124 -1.66 -18.96 5.23
C LEU A 124 -2.74 -20.05 5.09
N GLN A 125 -3.63 -20.22 6.07
CA GLN A 125 -4.77 -21.12 5.94
C GLN A 125 -5.75 -20.67 4.84
N GLN A 126 -6.02 -19.36 4.74
CA GLN A 126 -6.85 -18.79 3.67
C GLN A 126 -6.21 -19.01 2.29
N VAL A 127 -4.91 -18.75 2.16
CA VAL A 127 -4.14 -18.95 0.93
C VAL A 127 -4.11 -20.43 0.51
N ALA A 128 -4.05 -21.36 1.45
CA ALA A 128 -4.07 -22.79 1.14
C ALA A 128 -5.41 -23.24 0.53
N THR A 129 -6.52 -22.69 1.02
CA THR A 129 -7.88 -23.11 0.65
C THR A 129 -8.47 -22.35 -0.54
N ARG A 130 -7.91 -21.18 -0.91
CA ARG A 130 -8.45 -20.28 -1.95
C ARG A 130 -7.47 -20.11 -3.12
N PRO A 131 -7.63 -20.87 -4.22
CA PRO A 131 -6.69 -20.85 -5.35
C PRO A 131 -6.47 -19.46 -5.96
N ARG A 132 -7.52 -18.65 -6.15
CA ARG A 132 -7.41 -17.30 -6.70
C ARG A 132 -6.64 -16.35 -5.79
N LEU A 133 -6.88 -16.42 -4.47
CA LEU A 133 -6.14 -15.63 -3.49
C LEU A 133 -4.67 -16.02 -3.48
N ARG A 134 -4.37 -17.32 -3.57
CA ARG A 134 -3.00 -17.83 -3.66
C ARG A 134 -2.26 -17.31 -4.88
N GLU A 135 -2.88 -17.41 -6.05
CA GLU A 135 -2.30 -16.89 -7.29
C GLU A 135 -2.01 -15.38 -7.18
N LEU A 136 -2.95 -14.60 -6.64
CA LEU A 136 -2.77 -13.17 -6.41
C LEU A 136 -1.59 -12.86 -5.48
N TYR A 137 -1.45 -13.62 -4.39
CA TYR A 137 -0.36 -13.44 -3.43
C TYR A 137 1.00 -13.80 -4.04
N PHE A 138 1.06 -14.87 -4.83
CA PHE A 138 2.28 -15.27 -5.51
C PHE A 138 2.73 -14.21 -6.53
N GLN A 139 1.77 -13.65 -7.28
CA GLN A 139 2.04 -12.53 -8.19
C GLN A 139 2.51 -11.27 -7.45
N GLN A 140 1.89 -10.91 -6.33
CA GLN A 140 2.33 -9.74 -5.54
C GLN A 140 3.72 -9.93 -4.93
N ALA A 141 4.05 -11.16 -4.49
CA ALA A 141 5.37 -11.48 -3.96
C ALA A 141 6.46 -11.41 -5.02
N LEU A 142 6.15 -11.68 -6.29
CA LEU A 142 7.10 -11.53 -7.40
C LEU A 142 7.58 -10.08 -7.55
N GLY A 143 6.70 -9.10 -7.35
CA GLY A 143 7.07 -7.68 -7.32
C GLY A 143 7.80 -7.26 -6.04
N ALA A 144 7.48 -7.87 -4.90
CA ALA A 144 8.06 -7.53 -3.60
C ALA A 144 9.46 -8.14 -3.38
N SER A 145 9.71 -9.35 -3.89
CA SER A 145 10.98 -10.07 -3.71
C SER A 145 12.15 -9.47 -4.49
N ALA A 146 11.85 -8.75 -5.57
CA ALA A 146 12.83 -8.07 -6.43
C ALA A 146 13.50 -6.83 -5.79
N SER A 147 13.14 -6.48 -4.55
CA SER A 147 13.65 -5.28 -3.89
C SER A 147 13.63 -5.41 -2.36
N CYS A 148 14.34 -4.50 -1.69
CA CYS A 148 14.89 -4.57 -0.32
C CYS A 148 13.92 -5.03 0.80
N GLU A 149 14.50 -5.46 1.94
CA GLU A 149 13.81 -6.05 3.10
C GLU A 149 12.63 -5.20 3.63
N ASP A 150 12.71 -3.87 3.57
CA ASP A 150 11.64 -3.00 4.09
C ASP A 150 10.35 -3.04 3.25
N ARG A 151 10.43 -3.41 1.96
CA ARG A 151 9.25 -3.60 1.10
C ARG A 151 8.38 -4.78 1.52
N ILE A 152 8.88 -5.65 2.40
CA ILE A 152 8.17 -6.85 2.86
C ILE A 152 6.98 -6.47 3.77
N THR A 153 7.13 -5.51 4.67
CA THR A 153 6.01 -5.06 5.52
C THR A 153 4.95 -4.33 4.69
N LEU A 154 5.36 -3.50 3.72
CA LEU A 154 4.43 -2.83 2.81
C LEU A 154 3.71 -3.83 1.90
N ALA A 155 4.43 -4.81 1.35
CA ALA A 155 3.86 -5.88 0.55
C ALA A 155 2.87 -6.72 1.35
N TRP A 156 3.17 -7.04 2.61
CA TRP A 156 2.21 -7.66 3.52
C TRP A 156 0.92 -6.83 3.64
N ASN A 157 1.03 -5.52 3.89
CA ASN A 157 -0.14 -4.64 4.01
C ASN A 157 -0.97 -4.58 2.70
N HIS A 158 -0.32 -4.60 1.53
CA HIS A 158 -0.98 -4.71 0.24
C HIS A 158 -1.69 -6.07 0.05
N MET A 159 -1.06 -7.17 0.46
CA MET A 159 -1.68 -8.51 0.44
C MET A 159 -2.92 -8.56 1.33
N GLN A 160 -2.89 -7.96 2.53
CA GLN A 160 -4.07 -7.88 3.40
C GLN A 160 -5.20 -7.06 2.77
N SER A 161 -4.88 -5.97 2.08
CA SER A 161 -5.86 -5.16 1.34
C SER A 161 -6.47 -5.96 0.17
N ALA A 162 -5.64 -6.74 -0.54
CA ALA A 162 -6.07 -7.59 -1.64
C ALA A 162 -6.97 -8.75 -1.17
N ARG A 163 -6.67 -9.35 -0.01
CA ARG A 163 -7.55 -10.36 0.61
C ARG A 163 -8.91 -9.78 0.96
N LEU A 164 -8.95 -8.60 1.58
CA LEU A 164 -10.22 -7.93 1.87
C LEU A 164 -11.04 -7.75 0.59
N THR A 165 -10.42 -7.29 -0.50
CA THR A 165 -11.11 -7.19 -1.81
C THR A 165 -11.66 -8.54 -2.26
N ALA A 166 -10.87 -9.61 -2.18
CA ALA A 166 -11.33 -10.95 -2.55
C ALA A 166 -12.50 -11.45 -1.67
N ASP A 167 -12.46 -11.20 -0.36
CA ASP A 167 -13.56 -11.52 0.57
C ASP A 167 -14.85 -10.78 0.20
N VAL A 168 -14.71 -9.51 -0.19
CA VAL A 168 -15.83 -8.70 -0.65
C VAL A 168 -16.36 -9.21 -1.97
N GLU A 169 -15.51 -9.59 -2.91
CA GLU A 169 -15.93 -10.17 -4.19
C GLU A 169 -16.63 -11.53 -4.03
N ASP A 170 -16.19 -12.33 -3.05
CA ASP A 170 -16.80 -13.63 -2.69
C ASP A 170 -18.11 -13.48 -1.88
N GLY A 171 -18.51 -12.24 -1.52
CA GLY A 171 -19.78 -11.96 -0.82
C GLY A 171 -19.73 -12.09 0.70
N ALA A 172 -18.54 -12.18 1.31
CA ALA A 172 -18.38 -12.41 2.76
C ALA A 172 -18.94 -11.28 3.64
N TYR A 173 -19.23 -10.12 3.05
CA TYR A 173 -19.68 -8.91 3.73
C TYR A 173 -21.10 -8.46 3.36
N ASP A 174 -21.83 -9.21 2.52
CA ASP A 174 -23.14 -8.78 2.00
C ASP A 174 -24.17 -8.54 3.14
N ASP A 175 -24.05 -9.27 4.25
CA ASP A 175 -24.88 -9.14 5.45
C ASP A 175 -24.21 -8.35 6.60
N ARG A 176 -22.96 -7.87 6.41
CA ARG A 176 -22.13 -7.20 7.45
C ARG A 176 -21.49 -5.93 6.89
N LEU A 177 -22.33 -5.07 6.33
CA LEU A 177 -21.90 -3.85 5.64
C LEU A 177 -21.27 -2.83 6.58
N ASP A 178 -21.65 -2.81 7.86
CA ASP A 178 -21.01 -1.99 8.89
C ASP A 178 -19.54 -2.39 9.10
N GLU A 179 -19.26 -3.69 9.22
CA GLU A 179 -17.89 -4.21 9.29
C GLU A 179 -17.10 -3.85 8.01
N LEU A 180 -17.73 -3.99 6.84
CA LEU A 180 -17.11 -3.63 5.56
C LEU A 180 -16.75 -2.15 5.48
N LEU A 181 -17.65 -1.26 5.91
CA LEU A 181 -17.43 0.18 5.89
C LEU A 181 -16.27 0.57 6.81
N GLU A 182 -16.12 -0.06 7.98
CA GLU A 182 -14.96 0.16 8.83
C GLU A 182 -13.66 -0.28 8.17
N GLN A 183 -13.64 -1.42 7.46
CA GLN A 183 -12.47 -1.84 6.70
C GLN A 183 -12.15 -0.90 5.53
N ALA A 184 -13.19 -0.42 4.82
CA ALA A 184 -13.04 0.58 3.77
C ALA A 184 -12.44 1.89 4.29
N ARG A 185 -12.83 2.32 5.51
CA ARG A 185 -12.23 3.49 6.17
C ARG A 185 -10.76 3.26 6.47
N VAL A 186 -10.37 2.07 6.92
CA VAL A 186 -8.95 1.75 7.12
C VAL A 186 -8.18 1.87 5.80
N LEU A 187 -8.67 1.27 4.72
CA LEU A 187 -8.04 1.38 3.40
C LEU A 187 -7.95 2.84 2.91
N PHE A 188 -9.01 3.62 3.12
CA PHE A 188 -9.01 5.05 2.81
C PHE A 188 -7.91 5.79 3.56
N ARG A 189 -7.82 5.61 4.89
CA ARG A 189 -6.80 6.22 5.74
C ARG A 189 -5.39 5.85 5.27
N LEU A 190 -5.17 4.59 4.90
CA LEU A 190 -3.89 4.12 4.34
C LEU A 190 -3.55 4.82 3.03
N GLY A 191 -4.52 5.00 2.12
CA GLY A 191 -4.32 5.74 0.87
C GLY A 191 -4.00 7.23 1.08
N VAL A 192 -4.54 7.85 2.13
CA VAL A 192 -4.16 9.23 2.52
C VAL A 192 -2.74 9.26 3.08
N LEU A 193 -2.38 8.32 3.96
CA LEU A 193 -1.01 8.20 4.50
C LEU A 193 0.02 7.94 3.40
N ASP A 194 -0.31 7.13 2.39
CA ASP A 194 0.53 6.89 1.22
C ASP A 194 0.86 8.21 0.48
N ARG A 195 -0.14 9.06 0.25
CA ARG A 195 0.10 10.38 -0.35
C ARG A 195 0.95 11.30 0.54
N ILE A 196 0.69 11.34 1.84
CA ILE A 196 1.48 12.14 2.79
C ILE A 196 2.94 11.69 2.80
N ALA A 197 3.18 10.38 2.81
CA ALA A 197 4.52 9.81 2.75
C ALA A 197 5.21 10.16 1.41
N ARG A 198 4.54 10.05 0.27
CA ARG A 198 5.07 10.51 -1.04
C ARG A 198 5.47 11.98 -1.02
N GLU A 199 4.63 12.85 -0.46
CA GLU A 199 4.93 14.27 -0.33
C GLU A 199 6.16 14.51 0.55
N LYS A 200 6.26 13.80 1.70
CA LYS A 200 7.42 13.89 2.61
C LYS A 200 8.69 13.40 1.93
N VAL A 201 8.65 12.25 1.27
CA VAL A 201 9.76 11.71 0.47
C VAL A 201 10.23 12.72 -0.58
N SER A 202 9.30 13.37 -1.29
CA SER A 202 9.64 14.37 -2.30
C SER A 202 10.32 15.63 -1.74
N SER A 203 10.09 15.92 -0.45
CA SER A 203 10.71 17.04 0.26
C SER A 203 12.13 16.75 0.78
N LEU A 204 12.47 15.47 0.89
CA LEU A 204 13.76 14.99 1.37
C LEU A 204 14.71 14.80 0.18
N ARG A 205 16.01 15.02 0.40
CA ARG A 205 17.00 14.83 -0.68
C ARG A 205 17.25 13.36 -0.94
N PHE A 206 17.35 12.58 0.13
CA PHE A 206 17.55 11.12 0.10
C PHE A 206 17.02 10.52 1.41
N VAL A 207 16.09 9.57 1.28
CA VAL A 207 15.51 8.80 2.37
C VAL A 207 15.08 7.45 1.80
N ASP A 208 15.06 6.41 2.63
CA ASP A 208 14.34 5.20 2.27
C ASP A 208 12.85 5.53 2.27
N GLU A 209 12.23 5.55 1.08
CA GLU A 209 10.83 5.93 0.94
C GLU A 209 9.94 5.02 1.81
N ILE A 210 10.26 3.74 1.90
CA ILE A 210 9.47 2.71 2.58
C ILE A 210 9.40 2.98 4.07
N GLU A 211 10.53 3.34 4.68
CA GLU A 211 10.60 3.70 6.10
C GLU A 211 9.75 4.94 6.40
N VAL A 212 9.62 5.88 5.46
CA VAL A 212 8.68 7.00 5.61
C VAL A 212 7.23 6.50 5.63
N TYR A 213 6.83 5.62 4.71
CA TYR A 213 5.47 5.06 4.69
C TYR A 213 5.17 4.27 5.96
N LEU A 214 6.06 3.37 6.36
CA LEU A 214 5.89 2.53 7.53
C LEU A 214 5.90 3.37 8.82
N ALA A 215 6.68 4.45 8.89
CA ALA A 215 6.71 5.35 10.05
C ALA A 215 5.33 5.95 10.32
N TYR A 216 4.67 6.49 9.29
CA TYR A 216 3.31 7.02 9.44
C TYR A 216 2.31 5.93 9.82
N GLN A 217 2.36 4.78 9.16
CA GLN A 217 1.45 3.66 9.40
C GLN A 217 1.54 3.11 10.82
N VAL A 218 2.76 2.85 11.31
CA VAL A 218 2.99 2.28 12.64
C VAL A 218 2.71 3.30 13.74
N LYS A 219 3.22 4.54 13.60
CA LYS A 219 3.05 5.57 14.64
C LYS A 219 1.62 6.09 14.76
N LEU A 220 0.84 6.06 13.68
CA LEU A 220 -0.56 6.48 13.70
C LEU A 220 -1.55 5.31 13.82
N ARG A 221 -1.07 4.07 13.91
CA ARG A 221 -1.89 2.86 14.02
C ARG A 221 -3.02 2.98 15.04
N GLU A 222 -2.68 3.28 16.29
CA GLU A 222 -3.66 3.37 17.38
C GLU A 222 -4.59 4.59 17.21
N ARG A 223 -4.03 5.73 16.81
CA ARG A 223 -4.80 6.99 16.67
C ARG A 223 -5.81 6.92 15.53
N LEU A 224 -5.45 6.27 14.42
CA LEU A 224 -6.25 6.11 13.21
C LEU A 224 -6.92 4.72 13.11
N LYS A 225 -6.79 3.88 14.14
CA LYS A 225 -7.34 2.52 14.22
C LYS A 225 -7.00 1.66 12.99
N LEU A 226 -5.74 1.62 12.60
CA LEU A 226 -5.26 0.89 11.41
C LEU A 226 -5.08 -0.60 11.71
N GLN A 227 -6.19 -1.34 11.75
CA GLN A 227 -6.22 -2.74 12.20
C GLN A 227 -5.59 -3.74 11.22
N LEU A 228 -5.43 -3.37 9.94
CA LEU A 228 -4.90 -4.24 8.88
C LEU A 228 -3.36 -4.33 8.82
N LEU A 229 -2.63 -3.61 9.68
CA LEU A 229 -1.19 -3.43 9.52
C LEU A 229 -0.36 -4.30 10.44
N ALA A 230 0.92 -4.43 10.12
CA ALA A 230 1.93 -4.93 11.06
C ALA A 230 2.14 -3.93 12.23
N PRO A 231 2.40 -4.42 13.46
CA PRO A 231 2.41 -3.57 14.67
C PRO A 231 3.64 -2.71 14.88
N ASN A 232 4.79 -3.11 14.32
CA ASN A 232 6.09 -2.52 14.64
C ASN A 232 6.88 -2.23 13.35
N MET A 233 7.94 -1.43 13.51
CA MET A 233 8.88 -1.07 12.45
C MET A 233 10.30 -1.03 13.03
N ASP A 234 11.27 -1.47 12.23
CA ASP A 234 12.67 -1.61 12.63
C ASP A 234 13.38 -0.23 12.71
N PHE A 235 13.23 0.65 11.71
CA PHE A 235 14.15 1.79 11.50
C PHE A 235 13.50 3.17 11.57
N PHE A 236 12.75 3.45 12.65
CA PHE A 236 12.05 4.73 12.80
C PHE A 236 12.96 5.96 12.78
N GLU A 237 14.14 5.89 13.40
CA GLU A 237 15.04 7.05 13.51
C GLU A 237 15.57 7.53 12.15
N VAL A 238 15.51 6.69 11.11
CA VAL A 238 16.02 6.99 9.76
C VAL A 238 14.93 7.56 8.84
N SER A 239 13.65 7.48 9.25
CA SER A 239 12.50 7.93 8.44
C SER A 239 12.38 9.47 8.31
N HIS A 240 13.06 10.24 9.17
CA HIS A 240 12.91 11.70 9.26
C HIS A 240 11.45 12.19 9.47
N VAL A 241 10.55 11.31 9.92
CA VAL A 241 9.18 11.66 10.31
C VAL A 241 9.20 12.16 11.76
N THR A 242 8.86 13.43 11.93
CA THR A 242 8.82 14.11 13.24
C THR A 242 7.46 13.99 13.91
N ASP A 243 7.38 14.29 15.21
CA ASP A 243 6.09 14.32 15.92
C ASP A 243 5.11 15.36 15.33
N ASP A 244 5.63 16.48 14.82
CA ASP A 244 4.83 17.49 14.13
C ASP A 244 4.27 16.95 12.80
N ASP A 245 5.09 16.22 12.03
CA ASP A 245 4.64 15.55 10.81
C ASP A 245 3.50 14.57 11.12
N LEU A 246 3.61 13.80 12.21
CA LEU A 246 2.58 12.85 12.66
C LEU A 246 1.28 13.56 13.05
N ALA A 247 1.35 14.68 13.77
CA ALA A 247 0.17 15.45 14.17
C ALA A 247 -0.56 16.08 12.97
N VAL A 248 0.21 16.61 12.00
CA VAL A 248 -0.32 17.15 10.74
C VAL A 248 -0.97 16.03 9.92
N ALA A 249 -0.29 14.88 9.79
CA ALA A 249 -0.80 13.73 9.06
C ALA A 249 -2.11 13.20 9.67
N GLU A 250 -2.18 13.05 11.00
CA GLU A 250 -3.39 12.64 11.69
C GLU A 250 -4.57 13.60 11.40
N THR A 251 -4.32 14.91 11.52
CA THR A 251 -5.35 15.94 11.28
C THR A 251 -5.85 15.88 9.84
N ARG A 252 -4.93 15.76 8.87
CA ARG A 252 -5.26 15.66 7.45
C ARG A 252 -6.06 14.40 7.14
N VAL A 253 -5.65 13.24 7.64
CA VAL A 253 -6.38 11.98 7.44
C VAL A 253 -7.81 12.09 7.95
N ARG A 254 -8.01 12.61 9.17
CA ARG A 254 -9.35 12.79 9.74
C ARG A 254 -10.21 13.75 8.93
N HIS A 255 -9.62 14.85 8.45
CA HIS A 255 -10.33 15.83 7.64
C HIS A 255 -10.73 15.26 6.28
N GLU A 256 -9.80 14.58 5.58
CA GLU A 256 -10.08 13.97 4.29
C GLU A 256 -11.08 12.82 4.42
N GLU A 257 -11.02 12.01 5.48
CA GLU A 257 -12.04 10.99 5.73
C GLU A 257 -13.43 11.61 5.92
N ALA A 258 -13.54 12.69 6.71
CA ALA A 258 -14.81 13.35 6.95
C ALA A 258 -15.43 13.99 5.70
N THR A 259 -14.62 14.34 4.70
CA THR A 259 -15.06 15.12 3.52
C THR A 259 -15.07 14.33 2.22
N GLN A 260 -14.27 13.27 2.10
CA GLN A 260 -14.04 12.56 0.84
C GLN A 260 -14.32 11.05 0.91
N PHE A 261 -14.55 10.48 2.10
CA PHE A 261 -14.76 9.03 2.23
C PHE A 261 -15.97 8.53 1.42
N ASP A 262 -17.09 9.26 1.45
CA ASP A 262 -18.30 8.86 0.72
C ASP A 262 -18.07 8.87 -0.81
N ASP A 263 -17.35 9.87 -1.32
CA ASP A 263 -16.97 9.97 -2.73
C ASP A 263 -16.01 8.84 -3.12
N TYR A 264 -15.01 8.55 -2.28
CA TYR A 264 -14.07 7.46 -2.46
C TYR A 264 -14.80 6.11 -2.54
N LEU A 265 -15.69 5.85 -1.58
CA LEU A 265 -16.48 4.62 -1.49
C LEU A 265 -17.31 4.43 -2.77
N ALA A 266 -17.96 5.49 -3.24
CA ALA A 266 -18.84 5.43 -4.39
C ALA A 266 -18.11 5.32 -5.74
N THR A 267 -16.91 5.89 -5.88
CA THR A 267 -16.29 6.08 -7.21
C THR A 267 -14.91 5.45 -7.39
N ARG A 268 -14.17 5.21 -6.30
CA ARG A 268 -12.78 4.75 -6.36
C ARG A 268 -12.58 3.36 -5.78
N TRP A 269 -13.47 2.91 -4.90
CA TRP A 269 -13.36 1.59 -4.29
C TRP A 269 -14.30 0.58 -4.98
N GLN A 270 -13.77 -0.07 -6.00
CA GLN A 270 -14.50 -1.06 -6.81
C GLN A 270 -15.22 -2.15 -5.99
N PRO A 271 -14.65 -2.70 -4.89
CA PRO A 271 -15.32 -3.76 -4.13
C PRO A 271 -16.72 -3.39 -3.64
N TRP A 272 -16.95 -2.11 -3.32
CA TRP A 272 -18.29 -1.62 -2.94
C TRP A 272 -19.30 -1.70 -4.09
N GLU A 273 -18.89 -1.44 -5.32
CA GLU A 273 -19.75 -1.60 -6.49
C GLU A 273 -20.14 -3.07 -6.70
N THR A 274 -19.21 -4.01 -6.47
CA THR A 274 -19.51 -5.45 -6.51
C THR A 274 -20.55 -5.83 -5.46
N VAL A 275 -20.46 -5.29 -4.24
CA VAL A 275 -21.46 -5.49 -3.19
C VAL A 275 -22.81 -4.95 -3.64
N LEU A 276 -22.88 -3.69 -4.09
CA LEU A 276 -24.12 -3.06 -4.58
C LEU A 276 -24.79 -3.90 -5.68
N GLY A 277 -24.01 -4.47 -6.60
CA GLY A 277 -24.51 -5.34 -7.66
C GLY A 277 -25.14 -6.64 -7.15
N ARG A 278 -24.75 -7.14 -5.97
CA ARG A 278 -25.34 -8.33 -5.34
C ARG A 278 -26.51 -8.01 -4.42
N ILE A 279 -26.39 -6.96 -3.61
CA ILE A 279 -27.39 -6.65 -2.58
C ILE A 279 -28.56 -5.81 -3.10
N GLU A 280 -28.36 -5.01 -4.15
CA GLU A 280 -29.37 -4.13 -4.76
C GLU A 280 -29.28 -4.17 -6.31
N PRO A 281 -29.46 -5.35 -6.94
CA PRO A 281 -29.14 -5.56 -8.36
C PRO A 281 -29.93 -4.65 -9.31
N GLU A 282 -31.21 -4.42 -9.04
CA GLU A 282 -32.08 -3.56 -9.86
C GLU A 282 -31.63 -2.09 -9.79
N ALA A 283 -31.40 -1.58 -8.58
CA ALA A 283 -30.95 -0.21 -8.37
C ALA A 283 -29.53 0.01 -8.91
N HIS A 284 -28.66 -0.98 -8.78
CA HIS A 284 -27.33 -0.98 -9.38
C HIS A 284 -27.38 -0.95 -10.91
N SER A 285 -28.21 -1.78 -11.56
CA SER A 285 -28.38 -1.75 -13.02
C SER A 285 -28.90 -0.40 -13.51
N ALA A 286 -29.92 0.15 -12.84
CA ALA A 286 -30.46 1.46 -13.18
C ALA A 286 -29.42 2.58 -13.01
N MET A 287 -28.57 2.48 -11.99
CA MET A 287 -27.44 3.39 -11.77
C MET A 287 -26.42 3.30 -12.90
N GLN A 288 -26.06 2.09 -13.35
CA GLN A 288 -25.12 1.89 -14.46
C GLN A 288 -25.67 2.43 -15.78
N GLU A 289 -26.94 2.18 -16.09
CA GLU A 289 -27.61 2.74 -17.28
C GLU A 289 -27.63 4.27 -17.25
N ARG A 290 -27.95 4.85 -16.09
CA ARG A 290 -27.93 6.31 -15.91
C ARG A 290 -26.53 6.87 -16.08
N LEU A 291 -25.51 6.19 -15.56
CA LEU A 291 -24.12 6.62 -15.70
C LEU A 291 -23.69 6.60 -17.17
N LEU A 292 -23.97 5.51 -17.89
CA LEU A 292 -23.67 5.39 -19.32
C LEU A 292 -24.34 6.52 -20.12
N LYS A 293 -25.64 6.73 -19.89
CA LYS A 293 -26.40 7.80 -20.55
C LYS A 293 -25.80 9.18 -20.25
N ALA A 294 -25.43 9.46 -19.00
CA ALA A 294 -24.82 10.73 -18.64
C ALA A 294 -23.41 10.92 -19.24
N MET A 295 -22.63 9.85 -19.40
CA MET A 295 -21.34 9.90 -20.11
C MET A 295 -21.50 10.23 -21.60
N GLU A 296 -22.58 9.77 -22.24
CA GLU A 296 -22.84 10.03 -23.65
C GLU A 296 -23.50 11.40 -23.89
N GLU A 297 -24.50 11.76 -23.09
CA GLU A 297 -25.36 12.92 -23.34
C GLU A 297 -24.96 14.16 -22.53
N GLU A 298 -24.56 14.00 -21.26
CA GLU A 298 -24.30 15.14 -20.37
C GLU A 298 -22.84 15.60 -20.41
N LEU A 299 -21.89 14.65 -20.49
CA LEU A 299 -20.46 14.96 -20.44
C LEU A 299 -20.02 15.95 -21.53
N PRO A 300 -20.33 15.76 -22.84
CA PRO A 300 -19.89 16.71 -23.87
C PRO A 300 -20.46 18.12 -23.63
N ASN A 301 -21.72 18.20 -23.20
CA ASN A 301 -22.39 19.46 -22.92
C ASN A 301 -21.78 20.19 -21.72
N ARG A 302 -21.50 19.47 -20.61
CA ARG A 302 -20.86 20.04 -19.42
C ARG A 302 -19.42 20.49 -19.71
N VAL A 303 -18.66 19.71 -20.49
CA VAL A 303 -17.30 20.08 -20.92
C VAL A 303 -17.33 21.36 -21.75
N GLN A 304 -18.20 21.43 -22.76
CA GLN A 304 -18.33 22.61 -23.61
C GLN A 304 -18.72 23.86 -22.82
N GLN A 305 -19.69 23.73 -21.91
CA GLN A 305 -20.09 24.84 -21.04
C GLN A 305 -18.93 25.33 -20.17
N ARG A 306 -18.12 24.41 -19.64
CA ARG A 306 -17.00 24.76 -18.78
C ARG A 306 -15.84 25.39 -19.54
N LEU A 307 -15.53 24.91 -20.74
CA LEU A 307 -14.54 25.53 -21.64
C LEU A 307 -14.92 26.98 -21.96
N ILE A 308 -16.20 27.23 -22.30
CA ILE A 308 -16.71 28.58 -22.58
C ILE A 308 -16.61 29.47 -21.33
N ALA A 309 -17.01 28.95 -20.17
CA ALA A 309 -17.01 29.71 -18.91
C ALA A 309 -15.60 30.10 -18.46
N ASP A 310 -14.63 29.18 -18.60
CA ASP A 310 -13.26 29.37 -18.15
C ASP A 310 -12.38 30.03 -19.24
N GLY A 311 -12.93 30.28 -20.44
CA GLY A 311 -12.22 30.90 -21.57
C GLY A 311 -11.08 30.05 -22.11
N LEU A 312 -11.15 28.73 -21.92
CA LEU A 312 -10.11 27.77 -22.28
C LEU A 312 -10.33 27.25 -23.71
N THR A 313 -9.24 27.11 -24.45
CA THR A 313 -9.26 26.58 -25.83
C THR A 313 -8.11 25.59 -26.02
N GLY A 314 -8.36 24.54 -26.79
CA GLY A 314 -7.35 23.56 -27.20
C GLY A 314 -7.48 22.22 -26.47
N ASP A 315 -7.00 21.17 -27.14
CA ASP A 315 -7.23 19.76 -26.81
C ASP A 315 -6.81 19.38 -25.38
N GLU A 316 -5.75 19.98 -24.85
CA GLU A 316 -5.26 19.70 -23.50
C GLU A 316 -6.27 20.13 -22.41
N ALA A 317 -6.89 21.30 -22.59
CA ALA A 317 -7.92 21.79 -21.67
C ALA A 317 -9.18 20.91 -21.74
N GLU A 318 -9.56 20.45 -22.93
CA GLU A 318 -10.69 19.53 -23.12
C GLU A 318 -10.45 18.19 -22.42
N ILE A 319 -9.24 17.64 -22.53
CA ILE A 319 -8.87 16.37 -21.88
C ILE A 319 -8.93 16.50 -20.35
N GLN A 320 -8.31 17.54 -19.78
CA GLN A 320 -8.27 17.74 -18.34
C GLN A 320 -9.67 18.01 -17.75
N LEU A 321 -10.44 18.92 -18.36
CA LEU A 321 -11.82 19.19 -17.93
C LEU A 321 -12.72 17.97 -18.13
N GLY A 322 -12.54 17.24 -19.23
CA GLY A 322 -13.27 16.00 -19.49
C GLY A 322 -13.03 14.94 -18.42
N ALA A 323 -11.82 14.82 -17.88
CA ALA A 323 -11.54 13.92 -16.76
C ALA A 323 -12.23 14.39 -15.46
N LEU A 324 -12.13 15.68 -15.13
CA LEU A 324 -12.75 16.25 -13.93
C LEU A 324 -14.28 16.13 -13.95
N ILE A 325 -14.91 16.38 -15.09
CA ILE A 325 -16.37 16.32 -15.24
C ILE A 325 -16.86 14.87 -15.23
N ARG A 326 -16.10 13.92 -15.80
CA ARG A 326 -16.37 12.48 -15.66
C ARG A 326 -16.42 12.07 -14.19
N ASP A 327 -15.42 12.47 -13.41
CA ASP A 327 -15.37 12.20 -11.97
C ASP A 327 -16.54 12.87 -11.23
N GLN A 328 -16.95 14.07 -11.64
CA GLN A 328 -18.11 14.75 -11.05
C GLN A 328 -19.42 14.00 -11.33
N ILE A 329 -19.68 13.62 -12.59
CA ILE A 329 -20.90 12.88 -12.95
C ILE A 329 -20.93 11.52 -12.24
N ALA A 330 -19.78 10.81 -12.20
CA ALA A 330 -19.67 9.53 -11.49
C ALA A 330 -20.00 9.70 -10.00
N ARG A 331 -19.50 10.74 -9.34
CA ARG A 331 -19.81 11.04 -7.93
C ARG A 331 -21.28 11.37 -7.70
N GLU A 332 -21.88 12.17 -8.58
CA GLU A 332 -23.31 12.50 -8.50
C GLU A 332 -24.19 11.24 -8.58
N ILE A 333 -23.92 10.36 -9.55
CA ILE A 333 -24.74 9.18 -9.84
C ILE A 333 -24.44 8.02 -8.87
N LYS A 334 -23.19 7.58 -8.77
CA LYS A 334 -22.80 6.46 -7.87
C LYS A 334 -22.97 6.84 -6.39
N GLY A 335 -22.70 8.10 -6.05
CA GLY A 335 -22.88 8.61 -4.69
C GLY A 335 -24.34 8.71 -4.26
N ALA A 336 -25.28 8.91 -5.20
CA ALA A 336 -26.71 8.86 -4.89
C ALA A 336 -27.14 7.46 -4.43
N LEU A 337 -26.79 6.42 -5.20
CA LEU A 337 -27.09 5.03 -4.84
C LEU A 337 -26.43 4.63 -3.52
N THR A 338 -25.13 4.95 -3.36
CA THR A 338 -24.38 4.64 -2.13
C THR A 338 -25.05 5.24 -0.88
N ARG A 339 -25.47 6.52 -0.94
CA ARG A 339 -26.17 7.18 0.17
C ARG A 339 -27.55 6.59 0.43
N GLN A 340 -28.26 6.18 -0.61
CA GLN A 340 -29.57 5.52 -0.47
C GLN A 340 -29.41 4.19 0.28
N VAL A 341 -28.54 3.30 -0.20
CA VAL A 341 -28.33 1.97 0.40
C VAL A 341 -27.89 2.08 1.85
N ARG A 342 -26.97 3.00 2.16
CA ARG A 342 -26.53 3.23 3.53
C ARG A 342 -27.67 3.72 4.42
N ARG A 343 -28.47 4.67 3.94
CA ARG A 343 -29.64 5.17 4.69
C ARG A 343 -30.66 4.07 4.96
N ASP A 344 -31.01 3.29 3.95
CA ASP A 344 -32.03 2.25 4.04
C ASP A 344 -31.63 1.13 5.02
N ARG A 345 -30.31 0.97 5.24
CA ARG A 345 -29.72 -0.02 6.16
C ARG A 345 -29.21 0.56 7.48
N GLY A 346 -29.35 1.87 7.72
CA GLY A 346 -28.95 2.53 8.96
C GLY A 346 -27.43 2.68 9.17
N LEU A 347 -26.66 2.83 8.09
CA LEU A 347 -25.18 2.89 8.04
C LEU A 347 -24.60 4.28 7.74
#